data_AF-A0A1M3CYR5-F1
#
_entry.id   AF-A0A1M3CYR5-F1
#
_cell.length_a   1.000
_cell.length_b   1.000
_cell.length_c   1.000
_cell.angle_alpha   90.00
_cell.angle_beta   90.00
_cell.angle_gamma   90.00
#
_symmetry.space_group_name_H-M   'P 1'
#
loop_
_entity.id
_entity.type
_entity.pdbx_description
1 polymer ?
#
loop_
_entity_poly.entity_id
_entity_poly.type
_entity_poly.pdbx_seq_one_letter_code
_entity_poly.pdbx_strand_id
1 'polypeptide(L)'
;MAKDPAILFYPNDYIGGTMGMSFEEKGAYMELLMVQFNRGHMTSHMIAQAVGQHWVNIQHKFVQDKDGLWYNLRLEKEILRRKNFTESRRNNLSGKNQYTKNDKIESAHLGGHVTSHMENENINENISRDEGGTGETEEAPKIEMEVPKIEIRESKFIQECESFIPQYGEATIKDFIRYWTEKNKSKTKMRFEREATWETPRRLITWSNNEKTFNGNGQRTIQTGVSGRTGQSTI
;
A
#
# COMPACT_ATOMS: atom_id res chain seq x y z
N MET A 1 20.66 12.44 20.09
CA MET A 1 20.64 12.54 18.61
C MET A 1 19.71 13.68 18.23
N ALA A 2 20.07 14.52 17.26
CA ALA A 2 19.17 15.56 16.77
C ALA A 2 17.93 14.91 16.14
N LYS A 3 16.74 15.46 16.39
CA LYS A 3 15.50 15.05 15.70
C LYS A 3 15.60 15.52 14.24
N ASP A 4 15.05 14.75 13.32
CA ASP A 4 14.93 15.16 11.91
C ASP A 4 14.09 16.45 11.87
N PRO A 5 14.65 17.58 11.39
CA PRO A 5 13.96 18.87 11.46
C PRO A 5 12.89 19.05 10.37
N ALA A 6 12.73 18.07 9.47
CA ALA A 6 11.92 18.24 8.28
C ALA A 6 10.71 17.29 8.22
N ILE A 7 9.57 17.84 7.80
CA ILE A 7 8.38 17.11 7.35
C ILE A 7 8.07 17.48 5.91
N LEU A 8 7.44 16.56 5.20
CA LEU A 8 7.00 16.81 3.83
C LEU A 8 5.63 17.48 3.84
N PHE A 9 5.52 18.61 3.14
CA PHE A 9 4.31 19.40 3.07
C PHE A 9 3.82 19.49 1.63
N TYR A 10 2.57 19.08 1.39
CA TYR A 10 1.94 19.08 0.07
C TYR A 10 0.83 20.13 0.03
N PRO A 11 0.97 21.20 -0.77
CA PRO A 11 -0.03 22.26 -0.84
C PRO A 11 -1.43 21.76 -1.19
N ASN A 12 -1.56 20.82 -2.13
CA ASN A 12 -2.85 20.29 -2.54
C ASN A 12 -3.56 19.55 -1.40
N ASP A 13 -2.81 18.74 -0.64
CA ASP A 13 -3.36 17.99 0.50
C ASP A 13 -3.75 18.94 1.65
N TYR A 14 -2.96 19.99 1.86
CA TYR A 14 -3.29 21.02 2.84
C TYR A 14 -4.54 21.80 2.45
N ILE A 15 -4.66 22.21 1.19
CA ILE A 15 -5.83 22.95 0.69
C ILE A 15 -7.08 22.07 0.77
N GLY A 16 -7.03 20.84 0.27
CA GLY A 16 -8.16 19.91 0.34
C GLY A 16 -8.53 19.58 1.79
N GLY A 17 -7.54 19.36 2.65
CA GLY A 17 -7.72 19.08 4.07
C GLY A 17 -8.18 20.29 4.89
N THR A 18 -8.07 21.52 4.40
CA THR A 18 -8.49 22.74 5.13
C THR A 18 -9.59 23.52 4.41
N MET A 19 -10.23 22.89 3.42
CA MET A 19 -11.35 23.48 2.72
C MET A 19 -12.50 23.71 3.71
N GLY A 20 -13.13 24.89 3.65
CA GLY A 20 -14.21 25.28 4.57
C GLY A 20 -13.79 25.85 5.92
N MET A 21 -12.50 25.78 6.29
CA MET A 21 -11.99 26.40 7.51
C MET A 21 -11.74 27.90 7.37
N SER A 22 -11.95 28.65 8.44
CA SER A 22 -11.53 30.06 8.56
C SER A 22 -10.00 30.20 8.58
N PHE A 23 -9.49 31.42 8.41
CA PHE A 23 -8.05 31.67 8.51
C PHE A 23 -7.50 31.36 9.92
N GLU A 24 -8.27 31.67 10.95
CA GLU A 24 -7.94 31.40 12.35
C GLU A 24 -7.92 29.89 12.62
N GLU A 25 -8.89 29.15 12.09
CA GLU A 25 -8.94 27.68 12.21
C GLU A 25 -7.78 27.01 11.48
N LYS A 26 -7.42 27.51 10.29
CA LYS A 26 -6.23 27.07 9.55
C LYS A 26 -4.95 27.33 10.35
N GLY A 27 -4.84 28.52 10.95
CA GLY A 27 -3.73 28.88 11.82
C GLY A 27 -3.64 27.97 13.04
N ALA A 28 -4.76 27.77 13.73
CA ALA A 28 -4.87 26.87 14.88
C ALA A 28 -4.51 25.43 14.52
N TYR A 29 -4.99 24.93 13.38
CA TYR A 29 -4.64 23.61 12.88
C TYR A 29 -3.14 23.49 12.62
N MET A 30 -2.54 24.46 11.93
CA MET A 30 -1.10 24.47 11.66
C MET A 30 -0.27 24.51 12.93
N GLU A 31 -0.66 25.34 13.90
CA GLU A 31 0.01 25.45 15.22
C GLU A 31 0.04 24.09 15.92
N LEU A 32 -1.10 23.39 15.97
CA LEU A 32 -1.17 22.05 16.58
C LEU A 32 -0.31 21.02 15.83
N LEU A 33 -0.22 21.09 14.50
CA LEU A 33 0.69 20.23 13.73
C LEU A 33 2.16 20.51 14.11
N MET A 34 2.54 21.77 14.30
CA MET A 34 3.89 22.15 14.73
C MET A 34 4.19 21.71 16.17
N VAL A 35 3.22 21.84 17.07
CA VAL A 35 3.35 21.35 18.45
C VAL A 35 3.52 19.83 18.46
N GLN A 36 2.69 19.10 17.70
CA GLN A 36 2.81 17.65 17.58
C GLN A 36 4.18 17.24 17.02
N PHE A 37 4.64 17.90 15.95
CA PHE A 37 5.93 17.57 15.34
C PHE A 37 7.09 17.69 16.34
N ASN A 38 7.07 18.72 17.19
CA ASN A 38 8.13 18.98 18.15
C ASN A 38 8.04 18.12 19.42
N ARG A 39 6.84 18.00 20.01
CA ARG A 39 6.61 17.40 21.34
C ARG A 39 6.02 16.00 21.28
N GLY A 40 5.39 15.61 20.18
CA GLY A 40 4.62 14.38 20.06
C GLY A 40 3.15 14.59 20.41
N HIS A 41 2.49 13.53 20.88
CA HIS A 41 1.06 13.59 21.21
C HIS A 41 0.79 14.61 22.34
N MET A 42 -0.37 15.25 22.29
CA MET A 42 -0.70 16.42 23.11
C MET A 42 -1.82 16.14 24.09
N THR A 43 -1.73 16.67 25.30
CA THR A 43 -2.86 16.62 26.24
C THR A 43 -3.93 17.64 25.84
N SER A 44 -5.19 17.42 26.26
CA SER A 44 -6.26 18.39 26.05
C SER A 44 -5.92 19.78 26.64
N HIS A 45 -5.17 19.83 27.74
CA HIS A 45 -4.72 21.09 28.34
C HIS A 45 -3.75 21.85 27.44
N MET A 46 -2.78 21.16 26.83
CA MET A 46 -1.85 21.78 25.87
C MET A 46 -2.58 22.36 24.67
N ILE A 47 -3.57 21.63 24.15
CA ILE A 47 -4.40 22.07 23.03
C ILE A 47 -5.22 23.31 23.41
N ALA A 48 -5.91 23.26 24.56
CA ALA A 48 -6.69 24.39 25.05
C ALA A 48 -5.82 25.65 25.24
N GLN A 49 -4.59 25.50 25.71
CA GLN A 49 -3.65 26.61 25.84
C GLN A 49 -3.17 27.16 24.48
N ALA A 50 -2.97 26.29 23.49
CA ALA A 50 -2.44 26.68 22.18
C ALA A 50 -3.50 27.35 21.28
N VAL A 51 -4.72 26.81 21.24
CA VAL A 51 -5.74 27.22 20.26
C VAL A 51 -7.07 27.64 20.87
N GLY A 52 -7.28 27.43 22.17
CA GLY A 52 -8.47 27.87 22.89
C GLY A 52 -9.78 27.38 22.25
N GLN A 53 -10.69 28.32 22.01
CA GLN A 53 -12.03 28.06 21.47
C GLN A 53 -12.03 27.42 20.08
N HIS A 54 -10.98 27.63 19.27
CA HIS A 54 -10.90 27.07 17.92
C HIS A 54 -10.79 25.55 17.92
N TRP A 55 -10.41 24.94 19.07
CA TRP A 55 -10.33 23.49 19.22
C TRP A 55 -11.62 22.78 18.79
N VAL A 56 -12.79 23.32 19.17
CA VAL A 56 -14.10 22.69 18.91
C VAL A 56 -14.30 22.43 17.42
N ASN A 57 -13.84 23.36 16.58
CA ASN A 57 -14.06 23.28 15.13
C ASN A 57 -13.04 22.37 14.44
N ILE A 58 -11.84 22.20 15.00
CA ILE A 58 -10.75 21.43 14.38
C ILE A 58 -10.49 20.07 15.04
N GLN A 59 -11.16 19.77 16.16
CA GLN A 59 -10.98 18.53 16.93
C GLN A 59 -11.11 17.28 16.08
N HIS A 60 -12.04 17.26 15.13
CA HIS A 60 -12.29 16.14 14.21
C HIS A 60 -11.08 15.81 13.29
N LYS A 61 -10.07 16.67 13.21
CA LYS A 61 -8.81 16.43 12.48
C LYS A 61 -7.79 15.62 13.29
N PHE A 62 -8.10 15.31 14.55
CA PHE A 62 -7.22 14.63 15.50
C PHE A 62 -7.92 13.39 16.06
N VAL A 63 -7.10 12.43 16.50
CA VAL A 63 -7.54 11.19 17.16
C VAL A 63 -6.86 11.08 18.52
N GLN A 64 -7.51 10.39 19.46
CA GLN A 64 -6.92 10.05 20.75
C GLN A 64 -6.19 8.72 20.67
N ASP A 65 -5.06 8.62 21.35
CA ASP A 65 -4.37 7.36 21.61
C ASP A 65 -4.93 6.65 22.85
N LYS A 66 -4.30 5.53 23.22
CA LYS A 66 -4.68 4.72 24.39
C LYS A 66 -4.47 5.45 25.72
N ASP A 67 -3.61 6.46 25.73
CA ASP A 67 -3.24 7.24 26.90
C ASP A 67 -4.06 8.54 27.02
N GLY A 68 -5.03 8.75 26.11
CA GLY A 68 -5.89 9.94 26.06
C GLY A 68 -5.22 11.18 25.48
N LEU A 69 -4.07 11.03 24.81
CA LEU A 69 -3.37 12.11 24.14
C LEU A 69 -3.83 12.23 22.68
N TRP A 70 -3.90 13.46 22.21
CA TRP A 70 -4.37 13.82 20.87
C TRP A 70 -3.23 13.95 19.88
N TYR A 71 -3.45 13.45 18.67
CA TYR A 71 -2.50 13.59 17.58
C TYR A 71 -3.20 13.52 16.21
N ASN A 72 -2.57 14.12 15.21
CA ASN A 72 -2.98 14.01 13.82
C ASN A 72 -2.34 12.75 13.22
N LEU A 73 -3.19 11.81 12.81
CA LEU A 73 -2.79 10.51 12.28
C LEU A 73 -1.96 10.64 10.99
N ARG A 74 -2.28 11.61 10.13
CA ARG A 74 -1.57 11.82 8.87
C ARG A 74 -0.15 12.31 9.11
N LEU A 75 0.03 13.27 10.01
CA LEU A 75 1.35 13.78 10.38
C LEU A 75 2.22 12.67 11.00
N GLU A 76 1.65 11.83 11.86
CA GLU A 76 2.37 10.71 12.48
C GLU A 76 2.91 9.72 11.44
N LYS A 77 2.08 9.38 10.44
CA LYS A 77 2.50 8.54 9.31
C LYS A 77 3.65 9.18 8.53
N GLU A 78 3.61 10.51 8.32
CA GLU A 78 4.69 11.22 7.62
C GLU A 78 6.00 11.22 8.41
N ILE A 79 5.93 11.48 9.73
CA ILE A 79 7.09 11.42 10.63
C ILE A 79 7.72 10.02 10.62
N LEU A 80 6.91 8.96 10.67
CA LEU A 80 7.42 7.58 10.63
C LEU A 80 8.08 7.24 9.29
N ARG A 81 7.46 7.64 8.16
CA ARG A 81 8.06 7.47 6.83
C ARG A 81 9.42 8.15 6.74
N ARG A 82 9.53 9.37 7.25
CA ARG A 82 10.78 10.13 7.34
C ARG A 82 11.83 9.46 8.21
N LYS A 83 11.46 8.99 9.40
CA LYS A 83 12.38 8.24 10.29
C LYS A 83 12.95 7.01 9.60
N ASN A 84 12.09 6.20 8.99
CA ASN A 84 12.50 4.98 8.27
C ASN A 84 13.44 5.31 7.10
N PHE A 85 13.18 6.40 6.38
CA PHE A 85 14.06 6.87 5.32
C PHE A 85 15.43 7.28 5.85
N THR A 86 15.48 8.12 6.89
CA THR A 86 16.73 8.58 7.50
C THR A 86 17.54 7.41 8.07
N GLU A 87 16.88 6.43 8.69
CA GLU A 87 17.51 5.18 9.14
C GLU A 87 18.05 4.34 7.98
N SER A 88 17.29 4.19 6.88
CA SER A 88 17.75 3.50 5.68
C SER A 88 19.00 4.17 5.08
N ARG A 89 19.01 5.51 4.99
CA ARG A 89 20.16 6.26 4.49
C ARG A 89 21.38 6.09 5.40
N ARG A 90 21.19 6.09 6.72
CA ARG A 90 22.25 5.82 7.70
C ARG A 90 22.80 4.39 7.60
N ASN A 91 21.94 3.39 7.39
CA ASN A 91 22.35 2.00 7.24
C ASN A 91 23.16 1.80 5.95
N ASN A 92 22.77 2.45 4.86
CA ASN A 92 23.54 2.45 3.62
C ASN A 92 24.90 3.14 3.77
N LEU A 93 24.96 4.28 4.46
CA LEU A 93 26.21 4.99 4.71
C LEU A 93 27.18 4.19 5.60
N SER A 94 26.64 3.41 6.54
CA SER A 94 27.44 2.56 7.44
C SER A 94 27.80 1.19 6.85
N GLY A 95 27.40 0.91 5.60
CA GLY A 95 27.68 -0.38 4.95
C GLY A 95 26.99 -1.56 5.63
N LYS A 96 25.98 -1.32 6.48
CA LYS A 96 25.20 -2.35 7.20
C LYS A 96 23.87 -2.57 6.49
N ASN A 97 23.91 -2.93 5.21
CA ASN A 97 22.70 -3.30 4.49
C ASN A 97 22.63 -4.82 4.31
N GLN A 98 21.50 -5.31 3.83
CA GLN A 98 21.21 -6.75 3.71
C GLN A 98 22.12 -7.45 2.67
N TYR A 99 22.83 -6.67 1.84
CA TYR A 99 23.68 -7.14 0.75
C TYR A 99 25.18 -7.19 1.12
N THR A 100 25.60 -6.62 2.26
CA THR A 100 27.00 -6.61 2.68
C THR A 100 27.39 -7.75 3.61
N LYS A 101 26.46 -8.68 3.90
CA LYS A 101 26.78 -9.94 4.58
C LYS A 101 27.24 -11.01 3.58
N ASN A 102 28.39 -10.78 2.94
CA ASN A 102 29.33 -11.84 2.61
C ASN A 102 30.65 -11.25 2.09
N ASP A 103 31.72 -11.67 2.77
CA ASP A 103 33.15 -11.68 2.45
C ASP A 103 33.76 -10.70 1.43
N LYS A 104 34.76 -9.96 1.95
CA LYS A 104 36.02 -9.58 1.30
C LYS A 104 35.95 -9.30 -0.22
N ILE A 105 35.49 -8.11 -0.60
CA ILE A 105 35.91 -7.51 -1.88
C ILE A 105 36.29 -6.06 -1.60
N GLU A 106 37.58 -5.77 -1.79
CA GLU A 106 38.15 -4.44 -1.78
C GLU A 106 37.50 -3.57 -2.87
N SER A 107 37.13 -2.36 -2.45
CA SER A 107 37.02 -1.10 -3.20
C SER A 107 36.82 -1.17 -4.72
N ALA A 108 35.66 -0.70 -5.19
CA ALA A 108 35.54 0.42 -6.14
C ALA A 108 34.13 0.47 -6.72
N HIS A 109 33.37 1.52 -6.39
CA HIS A 109 32.69 2.34 -7.40
C HIS A 109 32.09 3.59 -6.73
N LEU A 110 32.84 4.69 -6.81
CA LEU A 110 32.26 6.03 -6.77
C LEU A 110 31.33 6.20 -7.99
N GLY A 111 30.20 6.86 -7.79
CA GLY A 111 29.36 7.37 -8.88
C GLY A 111 28.04 6.63 -9.07
N GLY A 112 27.16 6.69 -8.07
CA GLY A 112 25.76 6.34 -8.23
C GLY A 112 24.89 7.53 -7.87
N HIS A 113 24.41 8.26 -8.88
CA HIS A 113 23.43 9.33 -8.74
C HIS A 113 22.19 8.81 -7.98
N VAL A 114 22.11 9.08 -6.68
CA VAL A 114 20.97 8.69 -5.83
C VAL A 114 19.80 9.65 -6.03
N THR A 115 19.28 9.73 -7.26
CA THR A 115 17.87 10.08 -7.48
C THR A 115 17.08 8.81 -7.28
N SER A 116 16.82 8.48 -6.02
CA SER A 116 15.66 7.66 -5.69
C SER A 116 14.46 8.58 -5.90
N HIS A 117 13.75 8.39 -7.01
CA HIS A 117 12.46 9.02 -7.23
C HIS A 117 11.59 8.85 -5.99
N MET A 118 11.10 9.99 -5.50
CA MET A 118 10.27 10.11 -4.32
C MET A 118 8.86 9.66 -4.69
N GLU A 119 8.66 8.35 -4.88
CA GLU A 119 7.32 7.82 -5.13
C GLU A 119 6.55 7.85 -3.81
N ASN A 120 5.87 8.97 -3.62
CA ASN A 120 4.79 9.08 -2.64
C ASN A 120 3.58 8.36 -3.25
N GLU A 121 3.20 7.19 -2.71
CA GLU A 121 1.85 6.66 -2.90
C GLU A 121 0.87 7.58 -2.13
N ASN A 122 0.65 8.80 -2.66
CA ASN A 122 -0.32 9.75 -2.13
C ASN A 122 -1.71 9.28 -2.56
N ILE A 123 -2.30 8.36 -1.78
CA ILE A 123 -3.69 7.96 -1.98
C ILE A 123 -4.54 9.09 -1.40
N ASN A 124 -4.92 10.03 -2.27
CA ASN A 124 -5.91 11.05 -2.02
C ASN A 124 -7.27 10.38 -1.86
N GLU A 125 -7.66 10.05 -0.63
CA GLU A 125 -9.05 9.67 -0.32
C GLU A 125 -9.88 10.97 -0.23
N ASN A 126 -10.37 11.40 -1.39
CA ASN A 126 -11.41 12.42 -1.47
C ASN A 126 -12.71 11.79 -0.96
N ILE A 127 -13.04 12.01 0.31
CA ILE A 127 -14.36 11.69 0.87
C ILE A 127 -15.28 12.83 0.43
N SER A 128 -15.79 12.74 -0.79
CA SER A 128 -16.97 13.51 -1.19
C SER A 128 -18.17 12.92 -0.45
N ARG A 129 -18.56 13.54 0.66
CA ARG A 129 -19.91 13.40 1.22
C ARG A 129 -20.85 14.15 0.28
N ASP A 130 -21.60 13.40 -0.51
CA ASP A 130 -22.77 13.92 -1.19
C ASP A 130 -23.91 13.94 -0.16
N GLU A 131 -24.31 15.14 0.29
CA GLU A 131 -25.46 15.34 1.14
C GLU A 131 -26.71 15.52 0.27
N GLY A 132 -27.59 14.51 0.30
CA GLY A 132 -28.89 14.54 -0.35
C GLY A 132 -29.94 13.78 0.46
N GLY A 133 -30.51 14.45 1.47
CA GLY A 133 -31.94 14.43 1.79
C GLY A 133 -32.67 13.15 2.24
N THR A 134 -33.17 13.24 3.48
CA THR A 134 -34.49 12.78 4.00
C THR A 134 -34.71 11.31 4.39
N GLY A 135 -35.11 11.12 5.66
CA GLY A 135 -35.89 9.97 6.14
C GLY A 135 -35.41 9.38 7.47
N GLU A 136 -36.08 9.73 8.56
CA GLU A 136 -35.94 9.13 9.90
C GLU A 136 -36.28 7.62 9.89
N THR A 137 -35.48 6.77 10.56
CA THR A 137 -35.95 5.68 11.45
C THR A 137 -34.79 4.94 12.15
N GLU A 138 -34.85 5.01 13.49
CA GLU A 138 -34.48 4.05 14.56
C GLU A 138 -33.20 3.15 14.52
N GLU A 139 -32.60 3.05 15.71
CA GLU A 139 -31.31 2.47 16.08
C GLU A 139 -31.15 0.95 15.83
N ALA A 140 -29.95 0.57 15.38
CA ALA A 140 -29.29 -0.68 15.73
C ALA A 140 -27.76 -0.43 15.83
N PRO A 141 -27.02 -1.06 16.76
CA PRO A 141 -25.60 -0.80 16.92
C PRO A 141 -24.86 -1.43 15.73
N LYS A 142 -24.50 -0.62 14.74
CA LYS A 142 -23.55 -1.04 13.71
C LYS A 142 -22.17 -1.10 14.35
N ILE A 143 -21.81 -2.28 14.79
CA ILE A 143 -20.40 -2.68 14.89
C ILE A 143 -19.87 -2.63 13.46
N GLU A 144 -19.39 -1.46 13.02
CA GLU A 144 -18.67 -1.32 11.76
C GLU A 144 -17.33 -2.05 11.94
N MET A 145 -17.33 -3.33 11.58
CA MET A 145 -16.09 -4.05 11.36
C MET A 145 -15.34 -3.31 10.25
N GLU A 146 -14.27 -2.59 10.60
CA GLU A 146 -13.40 -1.96 9.62
C GLU A 146 -12.88 -3.05 8.67
N VAL A 147 -13.52 -3.15 7.49
CA VAL A 147 -13.14 -4.10 6.46
C VAL A 147 -11.71 -3.76 6.06
N PRO A 148 -10.74 -4.67 6.22
CA PRO A 148 -9.36 -4.26 6.06
C PRO A 148 -9.07 -3.88 4.60
N LYS A 149 -8.10 -2.97 4.42
CA LYS A 149 -7.81 -2.30 3.15
C LYS A 149 -7.45 -3.26 2.00
N ILE A 150 -7.00 -4.47 2.33
CA ILE A 150 -6.67 -5.49 1.32
C ILE A 150 -7.93 -6.16 0.78
N GLU A 151 -8.94 -6.37 1.61
CA GLU A 151 -10.23 -6.98 1.28
C GLU A 151 -11.05 -6.07 0.33
N ILE A 152 -10.97 -4.75 0.51
CA ILE A 152 -11.60 -3.78 -0.41
C ILE A 152 -10.98 -3.87 -1.82
N ARG A 153 -9.64 -3.94 -1.91
CA ARG A 153 -8.93 -4.07 -3.18
C ARG A 153 -9.18 -5.43 -3.84
N GLU A 154 -9.20 -6.48 -3.03
CA GLU A 154 -9.52 -7.84 -3.45
C GLU A 154 -10.93 -7.91 -4.05
N SER A 155 -11.91 -7.31 -3.39
CA SER A 155 -13.30 -7.28 -3.86
C SER A 155 -13.45 -6.56 -5.21
N LYS A 156 -12.79 -5.41 -5.40
CA LYS A 156 -12.79 -4.69 -6.68
C LYS A 156 -12.18 -5.52 -7.81
N PHE A 157 -11.06 -6.20 -7.54
CA PHE A 157 -10.39 -7.06 -8.51
C PHE A 157 -11.24 -8.28 -8.88
N ILE A 158 -11.91 -8.89 -7.90
CA ILE A 158 -12.85 -10.00 -8.12
C ILE A 158 -13.99 -9.56 -9.02
N GLN A 159 -14.64 -8.43 -8.70
CA GLN A 159 -15.74 -7.89 -9.50
C GLN A 159 -15.33 -7.60 -10.95
N GLU A 160 -14.12 -7.05 -11.15
CA GLU A 160 -13.56 -6.85 -12.48
C GLU A 160 -13.39 -8.19 -13.22
N CYS A 161 -12.81 -9.21 -12.57
CA CYS A 161 -12.62 -10.54 -13.15
C CYS A 161 -13.95 -11.23 -13.46
N GLU A 162 -14.96 -11.09 -12.60
CA GLU A 162 -16.29 -11.68 -12.77
C GLU A 162 -17.03 -11.15 -14.00
N SER A 163 -16.76 -9.90 -14.41
CA SER A 163 -17.32 -9.36 -15.65
C SER A 163 -16.92 -10.15 -16.91
N PHE A 164 -15.86 -10.96 -16.83
CA PHE A 164 -15.36 -11.82 -17.92
C PHE A 164 -15.89 -13.27 -17.85
N ILE A 165 -16.73 -13.61 -16.87
CA ILE A 165 -17.35 -14.94 -16.77
C ILE A 165 -18.08 -15.35 -18.06
N PRO A 166 -18.87 -14.47 -18.72
CA PRO A 166 -19.55 -14.84 -19.97
C PRO A 166 -18.59 -15.22 -21.11
N GLN A 167 -17.34 -14.75 -21.07
CA GLN A 167 -16.35 -14.98 -22.13
C GLN A 167 -15.49 -16.22 -21.89
N TYR A 168 -15.08 -16.48 -20.64
CA TYR A 168 -14.11 -17.55 -20.32
C TYR A 168 -14.69 -18.69 -19.47
N GLY A 169 -15.89 -18.52 -18.92
CA GLY A 169 -16.49 -19.49 -18.00
C GLY A 169 -16.06 -19.31 -16.55
N GLU A 170 -16.95 -19.70 -15.64
CA GLU A 170 -16.79 -19.48 -14.20
C GLU A 170 -15.57 -20.20 -13.60
N ALA A 171 -15.28 -21.42 -14.07
CA ALA A 171 -14.15 -22.21 -13.58
C ALA A 171 -12.80 -21.52 -13.88
N THR A 172 -12.59 -21.08 -15.13
CA THR A 172 -11.36 -20.38 -15.55
C THR A 172 -11.16 -19.08 -14.78
N ILE A 173 -12.24 -18.30 -14.57
CA ILE A 173 -12.17 -17.05 -13.81
C ILE A 173 -11.84 -17.31 -12.33
N LYS A 174 -12.45 -18.32 -11.70
CA LYS A 174 -12.15 -18.68 -10.30
C LYS A 174 -10.69 -19.08 -10.11
N ASP A 175 -10.15 -19.90 -11.02
CA ASP A 175 -8.74 -20.30 -10.99
C ASP A 175 -7.79 -19.12 -11.19
N PHE A 176 -8.14 -18.21 -12.11
CA PHE A 176 -7.41 -16.97 -12.35
C PHE A 176 -7.38 -16.08 -11.09
N ILE A 177 -8.55 -15.85 -10.47
CA ILE A 177 -8.67 -15.05 -9.24
C ILE A 177 -7.79 -15.66 -8.15
N ARG A 178 -7.93 -16.96 -7.87
CA ARG A 178 -7.15 -17.65 -6.81
C ARG A 178 -5.65 -17.44 -6.97
N TYR A 179 -5.14 -17.51 -8.20
CA TYR A 179 -3.71 -17.33 -8.46
C TYR A 179 -3.26 -15.87 -8.26
N TRP A 180 -4.04 -14.92 -8.79
CA TRP A 180 -3.65 -13.51 -8.79
C TRP A 180 -3.94 -12.75 -7.48
N THR A 181 -4.84 -13.26 -6.64
CA THR A 181 -5.09 -12.73 -5.28
C THR A 181 -4.18 -13.34 -4.21
N GLU A 182 -3.22 -14.20 -4.58
CA GLU A 182 -2.25 -14.76 -3.64
C GLU A 182 -1.49 -13.64 -2.90
N LYS A 183 -1.62 -13.60 -1.57
CA LYS A 183 -1.02 -12.56 -0.71
C LYS A 183 0.48 -12.81 -0.55
N ASN A 184 1.27 -11.73 -0.55
CA ASN A 184 2.70 -11.80 -0.28
C ASN A 184 3.00 -12.20 1.19
N LYS A 185 4.26 -12.49 1.52
CA LYS A 185 4.68 -12.92 2.88
C LYS A 185 4.25 -11.95 4.00
N SER A 186 4.24 -10.64 3.71
CA SER A 186 3.79 -9.60 4.64
C SER A 186 2.27 -9.39 4.68
N LYS A 187 1.51 -10.11 3.84
CA LYS A 187 0.04 -9.99 3.67
C LYS A 187 -0.44 -8.58 3.33
N THR A 188 0.41 -7.77 2.68
CA THR A 188 0.10 -6.37 2.34
C THR A 188 -0.31 -6.16 0.89
N LYS A 189 0.18 -7.01 -0.03
CA LYS A 189 -0.10 -6.91 -1.48
C LYS A 189 -0.46 -8.27 -2.06
N MET A 190 -1.34 -8.27 -3.06
CA MET A 190 -1.68 -9.46 -3.87
C MET A 190 -0.69 -9.64 -5.03
N ARG A 191 -0.64 -10.84 -5.64
CA ARG A 191 0.32 -11.17 -6.70
C ARG A 191 0.25 -10.18 -7.88
N PHE A 192 -0.94 -9.80 -8.33
CA PHE A 192 -1.10 -8.89 -9.47
C PHE A 192 -0.52 -7.49 -9.23
N GLU A 193 -0.57 -7.00 -7.98
CA GLU A 193 -0.08 -5.66 -7.59
C GLU A 193 1.45 -5.54 -7.57
N ARG A 194 2.14 -6.67 -7.76
CA ARG A 194 3.60 -6.74 -7.81
C ARG A 194 4.13 -6.74 -9.24
N GLU A 195 3.26 -6.85 -10.23
CA GLU A 195 3.66 -6.76 -11.62
C GLU A 195 3.91 -5.30 -11.99
N ALA A 196 5.00 -5.02 -12.71
CA ALA A 196 5.31 -3.65 -13.15
C ALA A 196 4.24 -3.09 -14.11
N THR A 197 3.54 -3.98 -14.82
CA THR A 197 2.40 -3.65 -15.67
C THR A 197 1.30 -4.70 -15.51
N TRP A 198 0.05 -4.25 -15.48
CA TRP A 198 -1.10 -5.10 -15.27
C TRP A 198 -2.29 -4.66 -16.11
N GLU A 199 -2.82 -5.59 -16.91
CA GLU A 199 -4.11 -5.46 -17.59
C GLU A 199 -4.84 -6.79 -17.47
N THR A 200 -5.94 -6.82 -16.72
CA THR A 200 -6.77 -8.01 -16.49
C THR A 200 -7.16 -8.71 -17.80
N PRO A 201 -7.61 -8.00 -18.87
CA PRO A 201 -7.95 -8.65 -20.13
C PRO A 201 -6.76 -9.37 -20.80
N ARG A 202 -5.58 -8.74 -20.86
CA ARG A 202 -4.38 -9.35 -21.49
C ARG A 202 -3.90 -10.58 -20.71
N ARG A 203 -3.97 -10.52 -19.39
CA ARG A 203 -3.57 -11.63 -18.51
C ARG A 203 -4.55 -12.79 -18.60
N LEU A 204 -5.85 -12.52 -18.69
CA LEU A 204 -6.88 -13.53 -18.93
C LEU A 204 -6.74 -14.22 -20.28
N ILE A 205 -6.44 -13.48 -21.36
CA ILE A 205 -6.16 -14.07 -22.68
C ILE A 205 -5.00 -15.06 -22.59
N THR A 206 -3.90 -14.64 -21.97
CA THR A 206 -2.72 -15.49 -21.81
C THR A 206 -3.02 -16.72 -20.96
N TRP A 207 -3.77 -16.53 -19.86
CA TRP A 207 -4.18 -17.60 -18.97
C TRP A 207 -5.05 -18.65 -19.68
N SER A 208 -6.10 -18.21 -20.38
CA SER A 208 -7.01 -19.10 -21.12
C SER A 208 -6.29 -19.88 -22.23
N ASN A 209 -5.33 -19.25 -22.92
CA ASN A 209 -4.53 -19.92 -23.95
C ASN A 209 -3.65 -21.03 -23.34
N ASN A 210 -3.11 -20.81 -22.14
CA ASN A 210 -2.31 -21.80 -21.44
C ASN A 210 -3.17 -22.94 -20.86
N GLU A 211 -4.38 -22.66 -20.36
CA GLU A 211 -5.29 -23.70 -19.87
C GLU A 211 -5.60 -24.76 -20.93
N LYS A 212 -5.79 -24.32 -22.19
CA LYS A 212 -6.02 -25.20 -23.35
C LYS A 212 -4.82 -26.09 -23.68
N THR A 213 -3.59 -25.64 -23.44
CA THR A 213 -2.38 -26.44 -23.71
C THR A 213 -2.09 -27.47 -22.62
N PHE A 214 -2.48 -27.20 -21.37
CA PHE A 214 -2.37 -28.16 -20.26
C PHE A 214 -3.45 -29.25 -20.31
N ASN A 215 -4.70 -28.91 -20.65
CA ASN A 215 -5.77 -29.91 -20.76
C ASN A 215 -5.72 -30.75 -22.05
N GLY A 216 -4.96 -30.32 -23.07
CA GLY A 216 -4.79 -31.05 -24.34
C GLY A 216 -3.72 -32.16 -24.33
N ASN A 217 -2.88 -32.26 -23.30
CA ASN A 217 -1.77 -33.23 -23.25
C ASN A 217 -2.07 -34.49 -22.39
N GLY A 218 -3.36 -34.80 -22.16
CA GLY A 218 -3.80 -36.03 -21.47
C GLY A 218 -3.60 -37.34 -22.23
N GLN A 219 -3.12 -37.32 -23.48
CA GLN A 219 -2.70 -38.53 -24.20
C GLN A 219 -1.35 -38.31 -24.89
N ARG A 220 -0.27 -38.43 -24.14
CA ARG A 220 1.00 -38.90 -24.71
C ARG A 220 1.41 -40.16 -23.96
N THR A 221 1.04 -41.29 -24.53
CA THR A 221 1.61 -42.60 -24.23
C THR A 221 3.14 -42.49 -24.20
N ILE A 222 3.73 -42.79 -23.06
CA ILE A 222 5.18 -42.95 -22.91
C ILE A 222 5.58 -44.19 -23.73
N GLN A 223 6.02 -44.00 -24.97
CA GLN A 223 6.84 -45.00 -25.65
C GLN A 223 8.27 -44.86 -25.12
N THR A 224 8.65 -45.75 -24.21
CA THR A 224 10.04 -45.99 -23.83
C THR A 224 10.78 -46.58 -25.03
N GLY A 225 11.47 -45.73 -25.78
CA GLY A 225 12.43 -46.16 -26.80
C GLY A 225 13.67 -46.74 -26.15
N VAL A 226 13.76 -48.07 -26.10
CA VAL A 226 15.00 -48.81 -25.83
C VAL A 226 15.87 -48.70 -27.08
N SER A 227 16.90 -47.86 -27.05
CA SER A 227 17.92 -47.79 -28.10
C SER A 227 18.87 -49.00 -27.99
N GLY A 228 18.59 -50.04 -28.79
CA GLY A 228 19.51 -51.14 -29.06
C GLY A 228 20.67 -50.68 -29.96
N ARG A 229 21.90 -50.80 -29.46
CA ARG A 229 23.15 -50.55 -30.18
C ARG A 229 23.55 -51.83 -30.91
N THR A 230 23.28 -51.93 -32.21
CA THR A 230 23.83 -53.00 -33.06
C THR A 230 25.27 -52.67 -33.44
N GLY A 231 26.23 -53.40 -32.88
CA GLY A 231 27.59 -53.47 -33.40
C GLY A 231 27.63 -54.42 -34.58
N GLN A 232 28.05 -53.93 -35.75
CA GLN A 232 28.48 -54.78 -36.86
C GLN A 232 29.97 -55.09 -36.68
N SER A 233 30.27 -56.39 -36.65
CA SER A 233 31.60 -56.98 -36.70
C SER A 233 31.54 -58.04 -37.79
N THR A 234 32.33 -57.88 -38.85
CA THR A 234 32.84 -59.00 -39.69
C THR A 234 34.01 -58.44 -40.51
N ILE A 235 35.25 -58.81 -40.15
CA ILE A 235 36.18 -59.73 -40.84
C ILE A 235 36.63 -59.19 -42.20
#